data_AF-A0A2T1CCH0-F1
#
_entry.id   AF-A0A2T1CCH0-F1
#
_cell.length_a   1.000
_cell.length_b   1.000
_cell.length_c   1.000
_cell.angle_alpha   90.00
_cell.angle_beta   90.00
_cell.angle_gamma   90.00
#
_symmetry.space_group_name_H-M   'P 1'
#
loop_
_entity.id
_entity.type
_entity.pdbx_description
1 polymer ?
#
loop_
_entity_poly.entity_id
_entity_poly.type
_entity_poly.pdbx_seq_one_letter_code
_entity_poly.pdbx_strand_id
1 'polypeptide(L)' 'MNLESNQLSLEQQFMHQVFALKVKDLSFEEAKELLIKFHKQMLFKDNFDRQLSSQRQKIAHRVLDN' A
#
# COMPACT_ATOMS: atom_id res chain seq x y z
N MET A 1 13.31 12.81 -0.88
CA MET A 1 12.66 11.51 -0.62
C MET A 1 13.78 10.54 -0.31
N ASN A 2 13.93 10.12 0.95
CA ASN A 2 15.09 9.34 1.37
C ASN A 2 14.93 7.90 0.85
N LEU A 3 15.81 7.48 -0.07
CA LEU A 3 15.72 6.19 -0.78
C LEU A 3 15.92 4.97 0.14
N GLU A 4 16.37 5.18 1.37
CA GLU A 4 16.56 4.11 2.37
C GLU A 4 15.24 3.54 2.92
N SER A 5 14.08 4.19 2.73
CA SER A 5 12.79 3.69 3.24
C SER A 5 12.02 2.75 2.29
N ASN A 6 12.64 2.31 1.19
CA ASN A 6 11.99 1.42 0.21
C ASN A 6 12.20 -0.07 0.50
N GLN A 7 12.87 -0.41 1.61
CA GLN A 7 13.03 -1.80 2.01
C GLN A 7 11.80 -2.28 2.78
N LEU A 8 11.24 -3.41 2.33
CA LEU A 8 10.21 -4.11 3.08
C LEU A 8 10.80 -4.61 4.40
N SER A 9 10.01 -4.53 5.48
CA SER A 9 10.33 -5.21 6.73
C SER A 9 10.46 -6.73 6.52
N LEU A 10 11.10 -7.44 7.44
CA LEU A 10 11.24 -8.89 7.34
C LEU A 10 9.89 -9.60 7.18
N GLU A 11 8.88 -9.16 7.95
CA GLU A 11 7.52 -9.67 7.90
C GLU A 11 6.88 -9.38 6.54
N GLN A 12 7.09 -8.17 5.99
CA GLN A 12 6.59 -7.81 4.67
C GLN A 12 7.24 -8.64 3.56
N GLN A 13 8.55 -8.92 3.67
CA GLN A 13 9.26 -9.81 2.76
C GLN A 13 8.72 -11.24 2.81
N PHE A 14 8.52 -11.77 4.02
CA PHE A 14 7.90 -13.09 4.21
C PHE A 14 6.49 -13.14 3.62
N MET A 15 5.65 -12.13 3.91
CA MET A 15 4.31 -12.04 3.35
C MET A 15 4.32 -11.95 1.82
N HIS A 16 5.28 -11.24 1.24
CA HIS A 16 5.47 -11.19 -0.21
C HIS A 16 5.80 -12.56 -0.80
N GLN A 17 6.68 -13.33 -0.16
CA GLN A 17 7.00 -14.70 -0.57
C GLN A 17 5.78 -15.62 -0.48
N VAL A 18 5.02 -15.55 0.62
CA VAL A 18 3.77 -16.31 0.77
C VAL A 18 2.77 -15.96 -0.33
N PHE A 19 2.61 -14.68 -0.64
CA PHE A 19 1.75 -14.24 -1.75
C PHE A 19 2.22 -14.79 -3.09
N ALA A 20 3.52 -14.72 -3.39
CA ALA A 20 4.09 -15.23 -4.64
C ALA A 20 3.88 -16.74 -4.80
N LEU A 21 3.98 -17.52 -3.72
CA LEU A 21 3.67 -18.95 -3.75
C LEU A 21 2.20 -19.20 -4.08
N LYS A 22 1.28 -18.48 -3.44
CA LYS A 22 -0.16 -18.62 -3.71
C LYS A 22 -0.53 -18.24 -5.14
N VAL A 23 0.11 -17.21 -5.71
CA VAL A 23 -0.16 -16.77 -7.09
C VAL A 23 0.26 -17.83 -8.12
N LYS A 24 1.29 -18.63 -7.84
CA LYS A 24 1.74 -19.70 -8.76
C LYS A 24 0.69 -20.79 -8.96
N ASP A 25 -0.17 -21.01 -7.96
CA ASP A 25 -1.20 -22.05 -7.99
C ASP A 25 -2.50 -21.56 -8.63
N LEU A 26 -2.59 -20.28 -9.03
CA LEU A 26 -3.79 -19.71 -9.65
C LEU A 26 -3.85 -20.05 -11.14
N SER A 27 -5.07 -20.31 -11.62
CA SER A 27 -5.36 -20.27 -13.04
C SER A 27 -5.23 -18.86 -13.61
N PHE A 28 -5.19 -18.76 -14.95
CA PHE A 28 -5.12 -17.48 -15.64
C PHE A 28 -6.27 -16.53 -15.28
N GLU A 29 -7.51 -17.05 -15.21
CA GLU A 29 -8.68 -16.22 -14.90
C GLU A 29 -8.69 -15.78 -13.43
N GLU A 30 -8.30 -16.65 -12.50
CA GLU A 30 -8.16 -16.28 -11.09
C GLU A 30 -7.07 -15.21 -10.89
N ALA A 31 -5.94 -15.33 -11.59
CA ALA A 31 -4.88 -14.32 -11.55
C ALA A 31 -5.34 -12.97 -12.13
N LYS A 32 -6.09 -12.97 -13.23
CA LYS A 32 -6.70 -11.75 -13.81
C LYS A 32 -7.66 -11.08 -12.83
N GLU A 33 -8.57 -11.85 -12.24
CA GLU A 33 -9.50 -11.33 -11.23
C GLU A 33 -8.77 -10.76 -10.01
N LEU A 34 -7.75 -11.47 -9.53
CA LEU A 34 -6.94 -11.04 -8.41
C LEU A 34 -6.24 -9.71 -8.73
N LEU A 35 -5.66 -9.57 -9.92
CA LEU A 35 -4.97 -8.35 -10.34
C LEU A 35 -5.91 -7.14 -10.39
N ILE A 36 -7.13 -7.32 -10.93
CA ILE A 36 -8.15 -6.27 -10.98
C ILE A 36 -8.54 -5.84 -9.56
N LYS A 37 -8.79 -6.81 -8.66
CA LYS A 37 -9.12 -6.53 -7.25
C LYS A 37 -7.98 -5.84 -6.53
N PHE A 38 -6.74 -6.29 -6.75
CA PHE A 38 -5.54 -5.70 -6.18
C PHE A 38 -5.34 -4.25 -6.64
N HIS A 39 -5.50 -3.95 -7.93
CA HIS A 39 -5.42 -2.59 -8.46
C HIS A 39 -6.46 -1.66 -7.81
N LYS A 40 -7.71 -2.12 -7.66
CA LYS A 40 -8.75 -1.35 -6.96
C LYS A 40 -8.37 -1.03 -5.51
N GLN A 41 -7.80 -2.01 -4.80
CA GLN A 41 -7.33 -1.80 -3.42
C GLN A 41 -6.17 -0.81 -3.34
N MET A 42 -5.24 -0.82 -4.31
CA MET A 42 -4.17 0.17 -4.37
C MET A 42 -4.74 1.60 -4.50
N LEU A 43 -5.74 1.82 -5.37
CA LEU A 43 -6.38 3.13 -5.52
C LEU A 43 -7.05 3.61 -4.21
N PHE A 44 -7.65 2.70 -3.45
CA PHE A 44 -8.21 3.03 -2.13
C PHE A 44 -7.12 3.42 -1.13
N LYS A 45 -6.01 2.67 -1.11
CA LYS A 45 -4.86 3.00 -0.26
C LYS A 45 -4.29 4.39 -0.60
N ASP A 46 -4.15 4.71 -1.89
CA ASP A 46 -3.67 6.03 -2.33
C ASP A 46 -4.60 7.16 -1.89
N ASN A 47 -5.91 6.97 -1.99
CA ASN A 47 -6.89 7.94 -1.50
C ASN A 47 -6.78 8.15 0.02
N PHE A 48 -6.63 7.06 0.77
CA PHE A 48 -6.49 7.11 2.21
C PHE A 48 -5.19 7.81 2.64
N ASP A 49 -4.06 7.49 2.02
CA ASP A 49 -2.76 8.11 2.30
C ASP A 49 -2.79 9.62 1.99
N ARG A 50 -3.45 10.03 0.89
CA ARG A 50 -3.69 11.45 0.57
C ARG A 50 -4.54 12.14 1.63
N GLN A 51 -5.63 11.50 2.06
CA GLN A 51 -6.50 12.07 3.08
C GLN A 51 -5.78 12.25 4.42
N LEU A 52 -5.05 11.23 4.89
CA LEU A 52 -4.26 11.31 6.11
C LEU A 52 -3.20 12.41 6.04
N SER A 53 -2.50 12.52 4.91
CA SER A 53 -1.49 13.57 4.71
C SER A 53 -2.11 14.97 4.79
N SER A 54 -3.27 15.16 4.17
CA SER A 54 -4.01 16.43 4.23
C SER A 54 -4.48 16.77 5.64
N GLN A 55 -4.90 15.78 6.43
CA GLN A 55 -5.31 15.98 7.83
C GLN A 55 -4.11 16.35 8.70
N ARG A 56 -2.97 15.66 8.54
CA ARG A 56 -1.73 15.98 9.27
C ARG A 56 -1.26 17.41 9.01
N GLN A 57 -1.31 17.87 7.76
CA GLN A 57 -0.97 19.25 7.40
C GLN A 57 -1.91 20.26 8.09
N LYS A 58 -3.22 20.03 8.08
CA LYS A 58 -4.19 20.89 8.77
C LYS A 58 -3.93 20.98 10.28
N ILE A 59 -3.57 19.86 10.91
CA ILE A 59 -3.22 19.83 12.34
C ILE A 59 -1.92 20.60 12.58
N ALA A 60 -0.88 20.38 11.77
CA ALA A 60 0.40 21.08 11.90
C ALA A 60 0.25 22.60 11.79
N HIS A 61 -0.55 23.09 10.82
CA HIS A 61 -0.84 24.53 10.71
C HIS A 61 -1.52 25.09 11.97
N ARG A 62 -2.53 24.40 12.50
CA ARG A 62 -3.22 24.85 13.74
C ARG A 62 -2.32 24.87 14.98
N VAL A 63 -1.29 24.04 15.04
CA VAL A 63 -0.35 23.99 16.18
C VAL A 63 0.71 25.10 16.07
N LEU A 64 1.03 25.56 14.85
CA LEU A 64 2.00 26.63 14.62
C LEU A 64 1.37 28.04 14.68
N ASP A 65 0.05 28.13 14.47
CA ASP A 65 -0.71 29.39 14.52
C ASP A 65 -1.23 29.75 15.94
N ASN A 66 -0.95 28.93 16.96
CA ASN A 66 -1.25 29.18 18.39
C ASN A 66 0.04 29.33 19.20
#